data_AF-G4XH92-F1
#
_entry.id   AF-G4XH92-F1
#
_cell.length_a   1.000
_cell.length_b   1.000
_cell.length_c   1.000
_cell.angle_alpha   90.00
_cell.angle_beta   90.00
_cell.angle_gamma   90.00
#
_symmetry.space_group_name_H-M   'P 1'
#
loop_
_entity.id
_entity.type
_entity.pdbx_description
1 polymer ?
#
loop_
_entity_poly.entity_id
_entity_poly.type
_entity_poly.pdbx_seq_one_letter_code
_entity_poly.pdbx_strand_id
1 'polypeptide(L)'
;GVPRMTRGAVWYFLAEQASLRAPPPDTRQHPHYSTPYRTLLAGLTKHQHAILIDLGRTFPKHSYFASALGPGQLALYNILKAYSLVDPDVGYCQGLSFVAGVLLLHMEEAEAFILLRHL
;
A
#
# COMPACT_ATOMS: atom_id res chain seq x y z
N GLY A 1 -4.20 -20.45 -13.53
CA GLY A 1 -4.78 -19.56 -12.50
C GLY A 1 -4.09 -19.78 -11.17
N VAL A 2 -3.93 -18.74 -10.34
CA VAL A 2 -3.21 -18.83 -9.05
C VAL A 2 -4.18 -19.16 -7.90
N PRO A 3 -3.93 -20.23 -7.09
CA PRO A 3 -4.76 -20.58 -5.95
C PRO A 3 -4.88 -19.46 -4.92
N ARG A 4 -6.07 -19.23 -4.35
CA ARG A 4 -6.34 -18.12 -3.42
C ARG A 4 -5.35 -18.06 -2.26
N MET A 5 -5.03 -19.22 -1.66
CA MET A 5 -4.16 -19.31 -0.48
C MET A 5 -2.71 -18.92 -0.76
N THR A 6 -2.26 -18.98 -2.02
CA THR A 6 -0.87 -18.68 -2.40
C THR A 6 -0.74 -17.41 -3.22
N ARG A 7 -1.83 -16.66 -3.46
CA ARG A 7 -1.79 -15.45 -4.29
C ARG A 7 -0.80 -14.41 -3.77
N GLY A 8 -0.81 -14.13 -2.46
CA GLY A 8 0.09 -13.14 -1.87
C GLY A 8 1.56 -13.47 -2.14
N ALA A 9 1.98 -14.68 -1.79
CA ALA A 9 3.33 -15.17 -2.02
C ALA A 9 3.72 -15.17 -3.51
N VAL A 10 2.81 -15.58 -4.40
CA VAL A 10 3.06 -15.59 -5.86
C VAL A 10 3.20 -14.16 -6.40
N TRP A 11 2.34 -13.22 -5.97
CA TRP A 11 2.43 -11.83 -6.40
C TRP A 11 3.70 -11.17 -5.89
N TYR A 12 4.06 -11.41 -4.64
CA TYR A 12 5.30 -10.92 -4.04
C TYR A 12 6.52 -11.44 -4.81
N PHE A 13 6.59 -12.76 -5.05
CA PHE A 13 7.64 -13.36 -5.87
C PHE A 13 7.73 -12.72 -7.27
N LEU A 14 6.59 -12.53 -7.95
CA LEU A 14 6.58 -11.92 -9.28
C LEU A 14 7.07 -10.47 -9.25
N ALA A 15 6.72 -9.69 -8.22
CA ALA A 15 7.18 -8.32 -8.05
C ALA A 15 8.70 -8.26 -7.81
N GLU A 16 9.26 -9.17 -7.01
CA GLU A 16 10.71 -9.29 -6.83
C GLU A 16 11.42 -9.66 -8.15
N GLN A 17 10.91 -10.65 -8.87
CA GLN A 17 11.48 -11.07 -10.16
C GLN A 17 11.43 -9.95 -11.20
N ALA A 18 10.34 -9.16 -11.22
CA ALA A 18 10.23 -7.99 -12.08
C ALA A 18 11.26 -6.91 -11.70
N SER A 19 11.41 -6.63 -10.40
CA SER A 19 12.36 -5.64 -9.89
C SER A 19 13.82 -5.99 -10.20
N LEU A 20 14.17 -7.28 -10.19
CA LEU A 20 15.51 -7.76 -10.57
C LEU A 20 15.80 -7.59 -12.07
N ARG A 21 14.76 -7.52 -12.91
CA ARG A 21 14.88 -7.38 -14.36
C ARG A 21 14.76 -5.93 -14.84
N ALA A 22 14.22 -5.06 -14.00
CA ALA A 22 14.07 -3.64 -14.28
C ALA A 22 15.35 -2.86 -13.86
N PRO A 23 15.65 -1.73 -14.51
CA PRO A 23 16.66 -0.82 -13.99
C PRO A 23 16.22 -0.29 -12.61
N PRO A 24 17.18 0.08 -11.74
CA PRO A 24 16.85 0.68 -10.45
C PRO A 24 16.00 1.94 -10.66
N PRO A 25 15.00 2.18 -9.80
CA PRO A 25 14.18 3.40 -9.89
C PRO A 25 15.05 4.64 -9.68
N ASP A 26 14.74 5.73 -10.39
CA ASP A 26 15.43 7.00 -10.20
C ASP A 26 15.02 7.62 -8.86
N THR A 27 15.85 7.41 -7.84
CA THR A 27 15.60 7.91 -6.48
C THR A 27 15.86 9.42 -6.34
N ARG A 28 16.37 10.10 -7.38
CA ARG A 28 16.57 11.56 -7.34
C ARG A 28 15.26 12.31 -7.20
N GLN A 29 14.19 11.80 -7.81
CA GLN A 29 12.84 12.38 -7.73
C GLN A 29 12.04 11.80 -6.55
N HIS A 30 12.46 10.66 -6.00
CA HIS A 30 11.77 9.96 -4.92
C HIS A 30 12.72 9.67 -3.75
N PRO A 31 13.11 10.69 -2.96
CA PRO A 31 14.10 10.56 -1.90
C PRO A 31 13.67 9.57 -0.79
N HIS A 32 12.37 9.34 -0.65
CA HIS A 32 11.81 8.43 0.34
C HIS A 32 11.58 7.00 -0.18
N TYR A 33 11.90 6.71 -1.44
CA TYR A 33 11.70 5.39 -2.06
C TYR A 33 12.34 4.25 -1.26
N SER A 34 13.57 4.46 -0.77
CA SER A 34 14.32 3.48 0.02
C SER A 34 14.07 3.59 1.54
N THR A 35 13.18 4.48 1.98
CA THR A 35 12.90 4.66 3.41
C THR A 35 12.13 3.44 3.94
N PRO A 36 12.57 2.83 5.07
CA PRO A 36 11.85 1.70 5.65
C PRO A 36 10.41 2.06 6.01
N TYR A 37 9.48 1.11 5.81
CA TYR A 37 8.05 1.30 6.10
C TYR A 37 7.80 1.84 7.50
N ARG A 38 8.45 1.27 8.52
CA ARG A 38 8.34 1.71 9.92
C ARG A 38 8.70 3.18 10.14
N THR A 39 9.68 3.68 9.39
CA THR A 39 10.11 5.08 9.45
C THR A 39 9.07 5.99 8.79
N LEU A 40 8.51 5.57 7.64
CA LEU A 40 7.44 6.31 6.95
C LEU A 40 6.18 6.43 7.82
N LEU A 41 5.85 5.41 8.62
CA LEU A 41 4.71 5.46 9.54
C LEU A 41 4.83 6.55 10.62
N ALA A 42 6.05 6.96 10.98
CA ALA A 42 6.26 8.06 11.91
C ALA A 42 6.03 9.45 11.26
N GLY A 43 6.06 9.55 9.92
CA GLY A 43 5.84 10.79 9.20
C GLY A 43 4.41 11.31 9.29
N LEU A 44 4.17 12.54 8.88
CA LEU A 44 2.84 13.14 8.75
C LEU A 44 2.51 13.32 7.27
N THR A 45 1.29 12.96 6.85
CA THR A 45 0.83 13.13 5.47
C THR A 45 -0.15 14.29 5.35
N LYS A 46 0.02 15.11 4.30
CA LYS A 46 -0.95 16.16 3.92
C LYS A 46 -2.26 15.57 3.38
N HIS A 47 -2.27 14.27 3.03
CA HIS A 47 -3.41 13.59 2.41
C HIS A 47 -4.35 12.88 3.40
N GLN A 48 -4.16 13.10 4.71
CA GLN A 48 -4.93 12.40 5.76
C GLN A 48 -6.44 12.43 5.51
N HIS A 49 -7.01 13.59 5.16
CA HIS A 49 -8.45 13.72 4.94
C HIS A 49 -8.95 12.89 3.74
N ALA A 50 -8.23 12.93 2.62
CA ALA A 50 -8.58 12.17 1.42
C ALA A 50 -8.51 10.66 1.67
N ILE A 51 -7.47 10.20 2.38
CA ILE A 51 -7.31 8.79 2.75
C ILE A 51 -8.48 8.35 3.64
N LEU A 52 -8.80 9.11 4.70
CA LEU A 52 -9.87 8.75 5.64
C LEU A 52 -11.25 8.63 4.97
N ILE A 53 -11.56 9.48 3.98
CA ILE A 53 -12.79 9.38 3.19
C ILE A 53 -12.83 8.06 2.41
N ASP A 54 -11.72 7.71 1.77
CA ASP A 54 -11.65 6.50 0.93
C ASP A 54 -11.62 5.21 1.76
N LEU A 55 -11.11 5.22 3.00
CA LEU A 55 -11.20 4.06 3.91
C LEU A 55 -12.64 3.58 4.07
N GLY A 56 -13.58 4.50 4.32
CA GLY A 56 -15.00 4.17 4.52
C GLY A 56 -15.69 3.67 3.25
N ARG A 57 -15.12 3.93 2.07
CA ARG A 57 -15.65 3.50 0.76
C ARG A 57 -14.98 2.23 0.23
N THR A 58 -13.86 1.82 0.81
CA THR A 58 -13.05 0.69 0.34
C THR A 58 -13.53 -0.62 0.96
N PHE A 59 -14.17 -1.46 0.15
CA PHE A 59 -14.71 -2.77 0.55
C PHE A 59 -15.56 -2.74 1.85
N PRO A 60 -16.53 -1.82 2.00
CA PRO A 60 -17.21 -1.58 3.28
C PRO A 60 -18.01 -2.78 3.81
N LYS A 61 -18.37 -3.73 2.94
CA LYS A 61 -19.08 -4.96 3.29
C LYS A 61 -18.16 -6.14 3.59
N HIS A 62 -16.85 -6.01 3.36
CA HIS A 62 -15.89 -7.06 3.63
C HIS A 62 -15.57 -7.06 5.13
N SER A 63 -15.66 -8.23 5.79
CA SER A 63 -15.52 -8.35 7.25
C SER A 63 -14.26 -7.69 7.81
N TYR A 64 -13.14 -7.80 7.08
CA TYR A 64 -11.87 -7.17 7.47
C TYR A 64 -11.89 -5.63 7.49
N PHE A 65 -12.68 -4.99 6.62
CA PHE A 65 -12.75 -3.53 6.47
C PHE A 65 -14.05 -2.91 7.01
N ALA A 66 -14.99 -3.72 7.48
CA ALA A 66 -16.34 -3.29 7.86
C ALA A 66 -16.38 -2.41 9.12
N SER A 67 -15.42 -2.59 10.04
CA SER A 67 -15.35 -1.77 11.26
C SER A 67 -14.65 -0.45 10.97
N ALA A 68 -15.35 0.66 11.22
CA ALA A 68 -14.80 2.01 11.11
C ALA A 68 -13.58 2.18 12.03
N LEU A 69 -12.43 2.52 11.45
CA LEU A 69 -11.14 2.59 12.16
C LEU A 69 -10.78 1.28 12.90
N GLY A 70 -11.34 0.15 12.47
CA GLY A 70 -10.92 -1.17 12.93
C GLY A 70 -9.56 -1.58 12.33
N PRO A 71 -9.04 -2.76 12.71
CA PRO A 71 -7.70 -3.20 12.31
C PRO A 71 -7.43 -3.13 10.81
N GLY A 72 -8.36 -3.59 9.96
CA GLY A 72 -8.18 -3.54 8.50
C GLY A 72 -8.18 -2.13 7.92
N GLN A 73 -9.03 -1.22 8.42
CA GLN A 73 -9.01 0.18 7.97
C GLN A 73 -7.74 0.91 8.45
N LEU A 74 -7.24 0.61 9.66
CA LEU A 74 -5.99 1.19 10.16
C LEU A 74 -4.77 0.69 9.39
N ALA A 75 -4.70 -0.61 9.09
CA ALA A 75 -3.65 -1.16 8.24
C ALA A 75 -3.67 -0.56 6.83
N LEU A 76 -4.88 -0.40 6.25
CA LEU A 76 -5.05 0.30 4.97
C LEU A 76 -4.60 1.77 5.04
N TYR A 77 -4.97 2.48 6.12
CA TYR A 77 -4.53 3.85 6.34
C TYR A 77 -3.01 3.97 6.39
N ASN A 78 -2.35 3.08 7.13
CA ASN A 78 -0.90 3.07 7.28
C ASN A 78 -0.18 2.90 5.94
N ILE A 79 -0.64 1.95 5.10
CA ILE A 79 -0.08 1.71 3.77
C ILE A 79 -0.23 2.95 2.89
N LEU A 80 -1.44 3.52 2.82
CA LEU A 80 -1.72 4.68 1.97
C LEU A 80 -0.99 5.94 2.43
N LYS A 81 -0.89 6.12 3.76
CA LYS A 81 -0.09 7.18 4.38
C LYS A 81 1.38 7.02 3.98
N ALA A 82 1.97 5.85 4.20
CA ALA A 82 3.38 5.61 3.89
C ALA A 82 3.66 5.79 2.39
N TYR A 83 2.78 5.29 1.52
CA TYR A 83 2.91 5.47 0.07
C TYR A 83 2.89 6.96 -0.31
N SER A 84 1.98 7.75 0.27
CA SER A 84 1.91 9.20 0.02
C SER A 84 3.15 9.97 0.46
N LEU A 85 4.02 9.37 1.27
CA LEU A 85 5.29 9.96 1.72
C LEU A 85 6.48 9.48 0.87
N VAL A 86 6.36 8.36 0.16
CA VAL A 86 7.39 7.86 -0.75
C VAL A 86 7.56 8.80 -1.94
N ASP A 87 6.45 9.20 -2.53
CA ASP A 87 6.38 10.16 -3.63
C ASP A 87 5.49 11.34 -3.22
N PRO A 88 6.06 12.43 -2.67
CA PRO A 88 5.28 13.57 -2.19
C PRO A 88 4.68 14.44 -3.29
N ASP A 89 5.13 14.28 -4.54
CA ASP A 89 4.64 15.02 -5.71
C ASP A 89 3.32 14.44 -6.19
N VAL A 90 3.23 13.10 -6.29
CA VAL A 90 1.98 12.39 -6.56
C VAL A 90 1.13 12.27 -5.30
N GLY A 91 1.74 11.84 -4.20
CA GLY A 91 1.12 11.67 -2.89
C GLY A 91 0.05 10.57 -2.89
N TYR A 92 -1.17 10.94 -2.51
CA TYR A 92 -2.32 10.03 -2.53
C TYR A 92 -3.30 10.40 -3.65
N CYS A 93 -3.59 9.45 -4.52
CA CYS A 93 -4.62 9.58 -5.56
C CYS A 93 -5.89 8.80 -5.19
N GLN A 94 -7.05 9.36 -5.56
CA GLN A 94 -8.35 8.73 -5.31
C GLN A 94 -8.42 7.33 -5.93
N GLY A 95 -8.91 6.36 -5.17
CA GLY A 95 -9.06 4.98 -5.62
C GLY A 95 -7.85 4.07 -5.39
N LEU A 96 -6.68 4.63 -5.03
CA LEU A 96 -5.50 3.85 -4.65
C LEU A 96 -5.78 2.90 -3.47
N SER A 97 -6.72 3.30 -2.60
CA SER A 97 -7.21 2.48 -1.49
C SER A 97 -7.74 1.11 -1.91
N PHE A 98 -8.37 0.98 -3.08
CA PHE A 98 -8.86 -0.30 -3.56
C PHE A 98 -7.72 -1.23 -3.97
N VAL A 99 -6.67 -0.70 -4.60
CA VAL A 99 -5.47 -1.47 -4.96
C VAL A 99 -4.79 -1.97 -3.69
N ALA A 100 -4.48 -1.05 -2.76
CA ALA A 100 -3.89 -1.40 -1.47
C ALA A 100 -4.75 -2.39 -0.66
N GLY A 101 -6.08 -2.21 -0.69
CA GLY A 101 -7.02 -3.09 -0.02
C GLY A 101 -7.02 -4.51 -0.60
N VAL A 102 -6.91 -4.68 -1.93
CA VAL A 102 -6.79 -6.01 -2.55
C VAL A 102 -5.50 -6.71 -2.11
N LEU A 103 -4.39 -5.98 -2.03
CA LEU A 103 -3.12 -6.54 -1.54
C LEU A 103 -3.26 -7.01 -0.10
N LEU A 104 -3.81 -6.16 0.77
CA LEU A 104 -3.98 -6.43 2.20
C LEU A 104 -4.93 -7.61 2.50
N LEU A 105 -5.80 -7.99 1.56
CA LEU A 105 -6.61 -9.21 1.66
C LEU A 105 -5.85 -10.51 1.36
N HIS A 106 -4.62 -10.42 0.85
CA HIS A 106 -3.83 -11.56 0.39
C HIS A 106 -2.43 -11.66 1.01
N MET A 107 -1.97 -10.64 1.76
CA MET A 107 -0.63 -10.59 2.37
C MET A 107 -0.62 -9.68 3.59
N GLU A 108 0.49 -9.67 4.35
CA GLU A 108 0.63 -8.81 5.53
C GLU A 108 0.80 -7.33 5.15
N GLU A 109 0.58 -6.42 6.11
CA GLU A 109 0.60 -4.97 5.89
C GLU A 109 1.91 -4.47 5.25
N ALA A 110 3.04 -4.94 5.77
CA ALA A 110 4.36 -4.53 5.27
C ALA A 110 4.62 -5.06 3.85
N GLU A 111 4.21 -6.29 3.56
CA GLU A 111 4.33 -6.90 2.22
C GLU A 111 3.44 -6.16 1.21
N ALA A 112 2.22 -5.81 1.61
CA ALA A 112 1.28 -5.05 0.80
C ALA A 112 1.84 -3.66 0.46
N PHE A 113 2.48 -2.99 1.43
CA PHE A 113 3.18 -1.73 1.17
C PHE A 113 4.35 -1.90 0.19
N ILE A 114 5.21 -2.92 0.39
CA ILE A 114 6.35 -3.17 -0.48
C ILE A 114 5.86 -3.38 -1.92
N LEU A 115 4.84 -4.21 -2.11
CA LEU A 115 4.32 -4.50 -3.44
C LEU A 115 3.64 -3.29 -4.06
N LEU A 116 2.88 -2.51 -3.29
CA LEU A 116 2.26 -1.26 -3.78
C LEU A 116 3.29 -0.26 -4.30
N ARG A 117 4.47 -0.17 -3.66
CA ARG A 117 5.59 0.68 -4.12
C ARG A 117 6.17 0.25 -5.48
N HIS A 118 5.96 -1.01 -5.88
CA HIS A 118 6.42 -1.56 -7.16
C HIS A 118 5.38 -1.47 -8.29
N LEU A 119 4.13 -1.11 -7.98
CA LEU A 119 3.04 -0.92 -8.96
C LEU A 119 3.08 0.49 -9.54
#